data_AF-A0A4Q3XZL7-F1
#
_entry.id   AF-A0A4Q3XZL7-F1
#
_cell.length_a   1.000
_cell.length_b   1.000
_cell.length_c   1.000
_cell.angle_alpha   90.00
_cell.angle_beta   90.00
_cell.angle_gamma   90.00
#
_symmetry.space_group_name_H-M   'P 1'
#
loop_
_entity.id
_entity.type
_entity.pdbx_description
1 polymer ?
#
loop_
_entity_poly.entity_id
_entity_poly.type
_entity_poly.pdbx_seq_one_letter_code
_entity_poly.pdbx_strand_id
1 'polypeptide(L)'
;MQCRISDITDTDPCSPAEIIGELTPLLALVAPTGMDTQARRVWFNAAVRALEGIPILLLKRGAEAALAKADHPSKIVPTILSTIKDDWAWRRDYRAPKPVAVWQPDTKRVPEGERQEVAAMLEGLIAKLGASEAA
;
A
#
# COMPACT_ATOMS: atom_id res chain seq x y z
N MET A 1 -9.59 9.58 -20.72
CA MET A 1 -9.07 10.10 -19.45
C MET A 1 -9.60 9.22 -18.34
N GLN A 2 -8.85 8.18 -17.94
CA GLN A 2 -9.21 7.36 -16.78
C GLN A 2 -9.04 8.17 -15.49
N CYS A 3 -9.93 7.95 -14.52
CA CYS A 3 -9.91 8.63 -13.24
C CYS A 3 -8.78 8.06 -12.37
N ARG A 4 -7.80 8.89 -11.99
CA ARG A 4 -6.59 8.50 -11.22
C ARG A 4 -6.90 7.74 -9.92
N ILE A 5 -8.10 7.93 -9.36
CA ILE A 5 -8.56 7.26 -8.14
C ILE A 5 -8.85 5.78 -8.41
N SER A 6 -9.47 5.44 -9.54
CA SER A 6 -9.85 4.06 -9.90
C SER A 6 -8.62 3.16 -10.06
N ASP A 7 -7.53 3.70 -10.61
CA ASP A 7 -6.27 2.99 -10.81
C ASP A 7 -5.57 2.62 -9.50
N ILE A 8 -5.88 3.30 -8.40
CA ILE A 8 -5.24 3.10 -7.10
C ILE A 8 -6.12 2.20 -6.20
N THR A 9 -7.43 2.11 -6.48
CA THR A 9 -8.38 1.29 -5.70
C THR A 9 -8.49 -0.16 -6.15
N ASP A 10 -8.05 -0.51 -7.37
CA ASP A 10 -8.11 -1.89 -7.87
C ASP A 10 -7.19 -2.82 -7.05
N THR A 11 -7.74 -3.68 -6.21
CA THR A 11 -6.97 -4.48 -5.24
C THR A 11 -6.46 -5.80 -5.79
N ASP A 12 -6.79 -6.18 -7.01
CA ASP A 12 -6.48 -7.52 -7.48
C ASP A 12 -5.17 -7.52 -8.27
N PRO A 13 -4.22 -8.42 -7.93
CA PRO A 13 -2.99 -8.53 -8.69
C PRO A 13 -3.30 -9.04 -10.10
N CYS A 14 -2.61 -8.47 -11.08
CA CYS A 14 -2.72 -8.89 -12.48
C CYS A 14 -2.29 -10.35 -12.64
N SER A 15 -3.02 -11.12 -13.43
CA SER A 15 -2.62 -12.48 -13.78
C SER A 15 -1.42 -12.46 -14.74
N PRO A 16 -0.59 -13.53 -14.77
CA PRO A 16 0.51 -13.63 -15.72
C PRO A 16 0.09 -13.49 -17.19
N ALA A 17 -1.10 -13.98 -17.54
CA ALA A 17 -1.62 -13.90 -18.90
C ALA A 17 -1.91 -12.45 -19.31
N GLU A 18 -2.47 -11.65 -18.41
CA GLU A 18 -2.69 -10.23 -18.63
C GLU A 18 -1.37 -9.45 -18.72
N ILE A 19 -0.37 -9.78 -17.88
CA ILE A 19 0.96 -9.18 -17.99
C ILE A 19 1.56 -9.45 -19.37
N ILE A 20 1.51 -10.70 -19.83
CA ILE A 20 2.02 -11.07 -21.16
C ILE A 20 1.22 -10.34 -22.25
N GLY A 21 -0.10 -10.23 -22.11
CA GLY A 21 -0.96 -9.49 -23.03
C GLY A 21 -0.53 -8.04 -23.24
N GLU A 22 -0.24 -7.33 -22.14
CA GLU A 22 0.21 -5.93 -22.18
C GLU A 22 1.65 -5.79 -22.70
N LEU A 23 2.54 -6.72 -22.37
CA LEU A 23 3.95 -6.65 -22.76
C LEU A 23 4.22 -7.11 -24.20
N THR A 24 3.35 -7.94 -24.77
CA THR A 24 3.51 -8.47 -26.14
C THR A 24 3.64 -7.38 -27.20
N PRO A 25 2.74 -6.37 -27.28
CA PRO A 25 2.88 -5.30 -28.27
C PRO A 25 4.12 -4.43 -28.02
N LEU A 26 4.48 -4.17 -26.75
CA LEU A 26 5.70 -3.45 -26.41
C LEU A 26 6.94 -4.14 -26.95
N LEU A 27 7.06 -5.44 -26.65
CA LEU A 27 8.20 -6.23 -27.09
C LEU A 27 8.24 -6.33 -28.61
N ALA A 28 7.11 -6.45 -29.29
CA ALA A 28 7.06 -6.49 -30.75
C ALA A 28 7.61 -5.22 -31.42
N LEU A 29 7.44 -4.05 -30.79
CA LEU A 29 7.91 -2.77 -31.33
C LEU A 29 9.41 -2.54 -31.11
N VAL A 30 9.96 -3.00 -29.98
CA VAL A 30 11.37 -2.75 -29.61
C VAL A 30 12.27 -3.97 -29.76
N ALA A 31 11.71 -5.15 -30.08
CA ALA A 31 12.50 -6.37 -30.18
C ALA A 31 13.62 -6.21 -31.22
N PRO A 32 14.89 -6.46 -30.84
CA PRO A 32 15.98 -6.40 -31.78
C PRO A 32 15.83 -7.50 -32.82
N THR A 33 16.24 -7.21 -34.04
CA THR A 33 16.37 -8.20 -35.11
C THR A 33 17.27 -9.33 -34.64
N GLY A 34 16.73 -10.55 -34.54
CA GLY A 34 17.47 -11.74 -34.07
C GLY A 34 17.09 -12.25 -32.68
N MET A 35 16.12 -11.63 -31.98
CA MET A 35 15.56 -12.24 -30.77
C MET A 35 14.76 -13.50 -31.11
N ASP A 36 15.36 -14.66 -30.85
CA ASP A 36 14.73 -15.96 -31.09
C ASP A 36 13.58 -16.24 -30.10
N THR A 37 12.85 -17.32 -30.36
CA THR A 37 11.68 -17.71 -29.55
C THR A 37 12.07 -18.05 -28.10
N GLN A 38 13.28 -18.58 -27.86
CA GLN A 38 13.72 -18.96 -26.51
C GLN A 38 14.09 -17.73 -25.69
N ALA A 39 14.89 -16.82 -26.25
CA ALA A 39 15.22 -15.53 -25.65
C ALA A 39 13.96 -14.73 -25.33
N ARG A 40 12.96 -14.76 -26.22
CA ARG A 40 11.66 -14.13 -25.98
C ARG A 40 10.92 -14.73 -24.79
N ARG A 41 10.87 -16.07 -24.69
CA ARG A 41 10.26 -16.77 -23.54
C ARG A 41 10.96 -16.45 -22.24
N VAL A 42 12.29 -16.48 -22.23
CA VAL A 42 13.11 -16.12 -21.05
C VAL A 42 12.81 -14.68 -20.62
N TRP A 43 12.73 -13.76 -21.58
CA TRP A 43 12.39 -12.37 -21.29
C TRP A 43 10.99 -12.22 -20.68
N PHE A 44 9.96 -12.84 -21.25
CA PHE A 44 8.60 -12.77 -20.68
C PHE A 44 8.55 -13.36 -19.28
N ASN A 45 9.20 -14.51 -19.03
CA ASN A 45 9.23 -15.11 -17.70
C ASN A 45 9.90 -14.20 -16.66
N ALA A 46 10.99 -13.52 -17.03
CA ALA A 46 11.65 -12.54 -16.16
C ALA A 46 10.76 -11.31 -15.93
N ALA A 47 10.09 -10.82 -16.97
CA ALA A 47 9.21 -9.65 -16.88
C ALA A 47 7.97 -9.94 -16.00
N VAL A 48 7.35 -11.11 -16.15
CA VAL A 48 6.24 -11.56 -15.30
C VAL A 48 6.64 -11.59 -13.83
N ARG A 49 7.81 -12.15 -13.51
CA ARG A 49 8.33 -12.17 -12.13
C ARG A 49 8.60 -10.76 -11.60
N ALA A 50 9.14 -9.87 -12.42
CA ALA A 50 9.45 -8.51 -12.01
C ALA A 50 8.19 -7.65 -11.77
N LEU A 51 7.08 -7.98 -12.44
CA LEU A 51 5.82 -7.24 -12.37
C LEU A 51 4.76 -7.95 -11.53
N GLU A 52 5.15 -9.00 -10.82
CA GLU A 52 4.25 -9.79 -9.97
C GLU A 52 3.60 -8.92 -8.88
N GLY A 53 2.30 -9.12 -8.68
CA GLY A 53 1.52 -8.39 -7.67
C GLY A 53 1.03 -7.00 -8.10
N ILE A 54 1.47 -6.49 -9.26
CA ILE A 54 1.01 -5.19 -9.77
C ILE A 54 -0.42 -5.36 -10.32
N PRO A 55 -1.38 -4.50 -9.95
CA PRO A 55 -2.72 -4.47 -10.51
C PRO A 55 -2.75 -4.09 -12.00
N ILE A 56 -3.74 -4.59 -12.74
CA ILE A 56 -3.82 -4.41 -14.20
C ILE A 56 -3.89 -2.93 -14.62
N LEU A 57 -4.60 -2.08 -13.88
CA LEU A 57 -4.71 -0.66 -14.22
C LEU A 57 -3.37 0.08 -14.08
N LEU A 58 -2.59 -0.23 -13.04
CA LEU A 58 -1.24 0.32 -12.88
C LEU A 58 -0.32 -0.19 -13.98
N LEU A 59 -0.41 -1.48 -14.31
CA LEU A 59 0.38 -2.06 -15.40
C LEU A 59 0.10 -1.37 -16.74
N LYS A 60 -1.18 -1.18 -17.10
CA LYS A 60 -1.59 -0.50 -18.34
C LYS A 60 -0.99 0.90 -18.46
N ARG A 61 -1.08 1.69 -17.39
CA ARG A 61 -0.49 3.04 -17.36
C ARG A 61 1.03 3.02 -17.52
N GLY A 62 1.69 2.07 -16.85
CA GLY A 62 3.14 1.88 -17.02
C GLY A 62 3.49 1.43 -18.45
N ALA A 63 2.68 0.56 -19.05
CA ALA A 63 2.83 0.07 -20.41
C ALA A 63 2.66 1.20 -21.44
N GLU A 64 1.66 2.08 -21.27
CA GLU A 64 1.48 3.28 -22.09
C GLU A 64 2.70 4.20 -22.04
N ALA A 65 3.28 4.40 -20.84
CA ALA A 65 4.50 5.19 -20.70
C ALA A 65 5.72 4.49 -21.32
N ALA A 66 5.78 3.16 -21.26
CA ALA A 66 6.83 2.38 -21.90
C ALA A 66 6.73 2.42 -23.43
N LEU A 67 5.53 2.41 -24.02
CA LEU A 67 5.32 2.60 -25.46
C LEU A 67 5.99 3.88 -25.96
N ALA A 68 5.92 4.96 -25.18
CA ALA A 68 6.44 6.26 -25.59
C ALA A 68 7.96 6.44 -25.36
N LYS A 69 8.58 5.63 -24.50
CA LYS A 69 9.94 5.90 -23.97
C LYS A 69 10.92 4.75 -24.11
N ALA A 70 10.44 3.50 -24.11
CA ALA A 70 11.31 2.34 -24.18
C ALA A 70 11.77 2.14 -25.63
N ASP A 71 13.08 2.17 -25.83
CA ASP A 71 13.75 1.96 -27.12
C ASP A 71 14.39 0.57 -27.24
N HIS A 72 14.38 -0.20 -26.15
CA HIS A 72 15.00 -1.52 -26.07
C HIS A 72 14.22 -2.44 -25.10
N PRO A 73 14.17 -3.77 -25.30
CA PRO A 73 13.44 -4.69 -24.43
C PRO A 73 13.85 -4.61 -22.95
N SER A 74 15.12 -4.32 -22.68
CA SER A 74 15.64 -4.16 -21.32
C SER A 74 15.15 -2.89 -20.61
N LYS A 75 14.57 -1.92 -21.34
CA LYS A 75 14.06 -0.66 -20.81
C LYS A 75 12.56 -0.67 -20.54
N ILE A 76 11.81 -1.61 -21.10
CA ILE A 76 10.35 -1.72 -20.91
C ILE A 76 10.01 -1.80 -19.41
N VAL A 77 10.46 -2.86 -18.74
CA VAL A 77 10.11 -3.13 -17.32
C VAL A 77 10.60 -2.00 -16.38
N PRO A 78 11.85 -1.50 -16.48
CA PRO A 78 12.27 -0.35 -15.69
C PRO A 78 11.41 0.90 -15.91
N THR A 79 10.97 1.16 -17.13
CA THR A 79 10.12 2.33 -17.44
C THR A 79 8.74 2.19 -16.81
N ILE A 80 8.15 0.99 -16.88
CA ILE A 80 6.88 0.66 -16.21
C ILE A 80 7.01 0.94 -14.71
N LEU A 81 7.99 0.31 -14.06
CA LEU A 81 8.21 0.42 -12.60
C LEU A 81 8.48 1.87 -12.17
N SER A 82 9.28 2.62 -12.95
CA SER A 82 9.55 4.03 -12.67
C SER A 82 8.29 4.88 -12.78
N THR A 83 7.38 4.56 -13.70
CA THR A 83 6.15 5.34 -13.93
C THR A 83 5.11 5.09 -12.84
N ILE A 84 5.06 3.87 -12.30
CA ILE A 84 4.06 3.49 -11.28
C ILE A 84 4.58 3.61 -9.85
N LYS A 85 5.86 3.94 -9.67
CA LYS A 85 6.59 3.83 -8.40
C LYS A 85 5.82 4.40 -7.21
N ASP A 86 5.33 5.63 -7.32
CA ASP A 86 4.70 6.33 -6.19
C ASP A 86 3.36 5.71 -5.81
N ASP A 87 2.52 5.40 -6.80
CA ASP A 87 1.21 4.77 -6.56
C ASP A 87 1.36 3.32 -6.09
N TRP A 88 2.38 2.61 -6.57
CA TRP A 88 2.71 1.26 -6.12
C TRP A 88 3.23 1.27 -4.68
N ALA A 89 4.10 2.22 -4.32
CA ALA A 89 4.58 2.40 -2.95
C ALA A 89 3.43 2.72 -2.01
N TRP A 90 2.58 3.68 -2.37
CA TRP A 90 1.39 4.06 -1.58
C TRP A 90 0.49 2.85 -1.31
N ARG A 91 0.23 2.00 -2.33
CA ARG A 91 -0.57 0.77 -2.17
C ARG A 91 0.08 -0.23 -1.23
N ARG A 92 1.40 -0.43 -1.34
CA ARG A 92 2.13 -1.36 -0.46
C ARG A 92 2.04 -0.91 0.99
N ASP A 93 2.16 0.40 1.22
CA ASP A 93 2.07 0.99 2.56
C ASP A 93 0.63 0.96 3.11
N TYR A 94 -0.38 1.00 2.23
CA TYR A 94 -1.79 0.89 2.62
C TYR A 94 -2.23 -0.56 2.93
N ARG A 95 -1.71 -1.55 2.19
CA ARG A 95 -1.95 -2.98 2.50
C ARG A 95 -1.16 -3.48 3.70
N ALA A 96 -0.01 -2.88 3.99
CA ALA A 96 0.76 -3.26 5.16
C ALA A 96 -0.09 -3.07 6.43
N PRO A 97 -0.16 -4.05 7.34
CA PRO A 97 -0.82 -3.84 8.61
C PRO A 97 -0.10 -2.69 9.31
N LYS A 98 -0.78 -1.54 9.42
CA LYS A 98 -0.25 -0.42 10.20
C LYS A 98 -0.17 -0.92 11.64
N PRO A 99 0.98 -0.76 12.33
CA PRO A 99 1.01 -1.02 13.76
C PRO A 99 0.00 -0.07 14.38
N VAL A 100 -1.12 -0.63 14.82
CA VAL A 100 -2.11 0.14 15.58
C VAL A 100 -1.37 0.47 16.85
N ALA A 101 -1.00 1.74 17.01
CA ALA A 101 -0.54 2.23 18.28
C ALA A 101 -1.67 1.93 19.27
N VAL A 102 -1.47 0.90 20.09
CA VAL A 102 -2.37 0.65 21.20
C VAL A 102 -2.23 1.88 22.07
N TRP A 103 -3.27 2.72 22.07
CA TRP A 103 -3.35 3.81 23.01
C TRP A 103 -3.30 3.18 24.40
N GLN A 104 -2.16 3.34 25.07
CA GLN A 104 -2.04 3.04 26.48
C GLN A 104 -2.35 4.34 27.20
N PRO A 105 -3.42 4.40 28.01
CA PRO A 105 -3.55 5.51 28.94
C PRO A 105 -2.26 5.56 29.75
N ASP A 106 -1.69 6.76 29.91
CA ASP A 106 -0.56 7.01 30.79
C ASP A 106 -1.04 6.71 32.22
N THR A 107 -1.06 5.45 32.61
CA THR A 107 -1.39 4.98 33.96
C THR A 107 -0.18 5.25 34.84
N LYS A 108 0.24 6.52 34.93
CA LYS A 108 1.07 6.95 36.03
C LYS A 108 0.32 6.56 37.28
N ARG A 109 0.83 5.53 37.96
CA ARG A 109 0.27 5.00 39.20
C ARG A 109 0.21 6.17 40.16
N VAL A 110 -0.99 6.67 40.42
CA VAL A 110 -1.20 7.77 41.37
C VAL A 110 -0.50 7.36 42.69
N PRO A 111 0.42 8.19 43.23
CA PRO A 111 1.07 7.91 44.49
C PRO A 111 0.03 7.58 45.57
N GLU A 112 0.36 6.68 46.49
CA GLU A 112 -0.59 6.22 47.50
C GLU A 112 -1.16 7.38 48.34
N GLY A 113 -0.34 8.40 48.63
CA GLY A 113 -0.77 9.60 49.33
C GLY A 113 -1.86 10.38 48.59
N GLU A 114 -1.69 10.60 47.29
CA GLU A 114 -2.70 11.28 46.46
C GLU A 114 -4.01 10.47 46.39
N ARG A 115 -3.93 9.13 46.41
CA ARG A 115 -5.13 8.27 46.45
C ARG A 115 -5.88 8.37 47.78
N GLN A 116 -5.15 8.46 48.89
CA GLN A 116 -5.73 8.60 50.23
C GLN A 116 -6.38 9.97 50.42
N GLU A 117 -5.77 11.04 49.91
CA GLU A 117 -6.33 12.39 49.96
C GLU A 117 -7.64 12.49 49.15
N VAL A 118 -7.67 11.94 47.93
CA VAL A 118 -8.87 11.91 47.10
C VAL A 118 -9.98 11.08 47.74
N ALA A 119 -9.63 9.93 48.35
CA ALA A 119 -10.60 9.10 49.07
C ALA A 119 -11.23 9.85 50.26
N ALA A 120 -10.41 10.52 51.08
CA ALA A 120 -10.89 11.31 52.21
C ALA A 120 -11.77 12.49 51.77
N MET A 121 -11.44 13.14 50.65
CA MET A 121 -12.26 14.22 50.08
C MET A 121 -13.62 13.71 49.59
N LEU A 122 -13.65 12.53 48.95
CA LEU A 122 -14.88 11.90 48.49
C LEU A 122 -15.77 11.44 49.64
N GLU A 123 -15.21 10.84 50.70
CA GLU A 123 -15.96 10.49 51.90
C GLU A 123 -16.60 11.72 52.57
N GLY A 124 -15.86 12.83 52.66
CA GLY A 124 -16.39 14.09 53.17
C GLY A 124 -17.52 14.68 52.32
N LEU A 125 -17.45 14.53 50.99
CA LEU A 125 -18.51 14.94 50.06
C LEU A 125 -19.75 14.04 50.18
N ILE A 126 -19.57 12.73 50.28
CA ILE A 126 -20.66 11.76 50.48
C ILE A 126 -21.37 12.04 51.81
N ALA A 127 -20.63 12.29 52.89
CA ALA A 127 -21.20 12.64 54.19
C ALA A 127 -22.01 13.95 54.12
N LYS A 128 -21.52 14.97 53.40
CA LYS A 128 -22.25 16.24 53.21
C LYS A 128 -23.51 16.09 52.35
N LEU A 129 -23.47 15.25 51.32
CA LEU A 129 -24.63 14.98 50.46
C LEU A 129 -25.68 14.13 51.20
N GLY A 130 -25.26 13.11 51.95
CA GLY A 130 -26.16 12.29 52.78
C GLY A 130 -26.79 13.07 53.93
N ALA A 131 -26.09 14.05 54.50
CA ALA A 131 -26.64 14.95 55.52
C ALA A 131 -27.65 15.97 54.94
N SER A 132 -27.57 16.28 53.64
CA SER A 132 -28.50 17.20 52.96
C SER A 132 -29.84 16.56 52.62
N GLU A 133 -29.97 15.23 52.70
CA GLU A 133 -31.19 14.48 52.39
C GLU A 133 -32.03 14.13 53.65
N ALA A 134 -31.50 14.44 54.85
CA ALA A 134 -32.14 14.17 56.14
C ALA A 134 -32.64 15.45 56.86
N ALA A 135 -32.73 16.58 56.15
CA ALA A 135 -33.27 17.86 56.64
C ALA A 135 -34.56 18.25 55.91
#